data_AF-A0A336MS21-F1
#
_entry.id   AF-A0A336MS21-F1
#
_cell.length_a   1.000
_cell.length_b   1.000
_cell.length_c   1.000
_cell.angle_alpha   90.00
_cell.angle_beta   90.00
_cell.angle_gamma   90.00
#
_symmetry.space_group_name_H-M   'P 1'
#
loop_
_entity.id
_entity.type
_entity.pdbx_description
1 polymer ?
#
loop_
_entity_poly.entity_id
_entity_poly.type
_entity_poly.pdbx_seq_one_letter_code
_entity_poly.pdbx_strand_id
1 'polypeptide(L)'
;MWNNKDVFAELFPNSKSNLRETVRHSVQLVLMNSHFTVNKPLPYMTNMIEVGGLHIPDTLNPLPDPLKRFMDEAATGVIYFCMGSTLKLNDLELDKKLSIINALKKSSMRIVIKWDDEATLNELTPNSKFYVSNWLPQNEILAHPNVRAYVTHGGILSTTEAIFYGIPIVGMPIFTDQRHNIKTFVDLGIAVQVDYDKLSVESLSDAIKRVTGDKKFIENVKELSKRYRDRPMTPVKTAQYWVEYVMRYKKQDFMISPATSLNLVEYFNWDVYLTFLVLFLFGAYCNWKIFKWSVKKVCGNIQITSIQDHLIHI
;
A
#
# COMPACT_ATOMS: atom_id res chain seq x y z
N MET A 1 10.22 6.39 -14.34
CA MET A 1 9.06 7.06 -13.72
C MET A 1 9.54 8.43 -13.26
N TRP A 2 9.16 9.45 -14.04
CA TRP A 2 9.39 10.89 -13.87
C TRP A 2 10.83 11.39 -13.73
N ASN A 3 11.36 11.96 -14.81
CA ASN A 3 12.45 12.93 -14.79
C ASN A 3 11.96 14.25 -14.17
N ASN A 4 11.44 14.19 -12.93
CA ASN A 4 10.76 15.28 -12.23
C ASN A 4 11.65 16.50 -11.92
N LYS A 5 12.95 16.40 -12.19
CA LYS A 5 13.87 17.53 -12.03
C LYS A 5 13.49 18.68 -12.98
N ASP A 6 13.08 18.34 -14.21
CA ASP A 6 12.78 19.33 -15.24
C ASP A 6 11.46 20.06 -14.93
N VAL A 7 10.43 19.31 -14.55
CA VAL A 7 9.10 19.86 -14.20
C VAL A 7 9.16 20.74 -12.94
N PHE A 8 9.91 20.33 -11.90
CA PHE A 8 10.03 21.15 -10.69
C PHE A 8 10.79 22.46 -10.96
N ALA A 9 11.85 22.42 -11.76
CA ALA A 9 12.58 23.61 -12.16
C ALA A 9 11.73 24.55 -13.04
N GLU A 10 10.90 24.00 -13.91
CA GLU A 10 9.96 24.75 -14.75
C GLU A 10 8.87 25.45 -13.93
N LEU A 11 8.27 24.74 -12.96
CA LEU A 11 7.20 25.28 -12.11
C LEU A 11 7.72 26.23 -11.03
N PHE A 12 8.96 26.04 -10.56
CA PHE A 12 9.58 26.83 -9.51
C PHE A 12 10.98 27.34 -9.94
N PRO A 13 11.05 28.22 -10.96
CA PRO A 13 12.32 28.64 -11.56
C PRO A 13 13.20 29.45 -10.60
N ASN A 14 12.60 30.04 -9.57
CA ASN A 14 13.29 30.81 -8.54
C ASN A 14 13.64 29.98 -7.28
N SER A 15 13.36 28.66 -7.28
CA SER A 15 13.69 27.80 -6.15
C SER A 15 15.19 27.62 -6.01
N LYS A 16 15.74 27.88 -4.82
CA LYS A 16 17.15 27.62 -4.49
C LYS A 16 17.47 26.14 -4.27
N SER A 17 16.44 25.30 -4.14
CA SER A 17 16.53 23.87 -3.85
C SER A 17 15.91 23.04 -4.98
N ASN A 18 16.49 21.88 -5.28
CA ASN A 18 15.87 20.92 -6.20
C ASN A 18 14.78 20.11 -5.48
N LEU A 19 13.91 19.42 -6.24
CA LEU A 19 12.79 18.65 -5.68
C LEU A 19 13.22 17.69 -4.57
N ARG A 20 14.35 17.00 -4.71
CA ARG A 20 14.82 16.03 -3.72
C ARG A 20 15.19 16.71 -2.41
N GLU A 21 15.92 17.82 -2.48
CA GLU A 21 16.28 18.64 -1.30
C GLU A 21 15.03 19.23 -0.64
N THR A 22 14.09 19.75 -1.43
CA THR A 22 12.81 20.27 -0.94
C THR A 22 11.99 19.19 -0.24
N VAL A 23 11.89 17.99 -0.81
CA VAL A 23 11.17 16.87 -0.17
C VAL A 23 11.88 16.44 1.12
N ARG A 24 13.22 16.43 1.13
CA ARG A 24 14.02 15.98 2.27
C ARG A 24 13.97 16.96 3.46
N HIS A 25 13.94 18.26 3.20
CA HIS A 25 14.12 19.28 4.23
C HIS A 25 12.90 20.19 4.46
N SER A 26 11.95 20.25 3.52
CA SER A 26 10.83 21.20 3.60
C SER A 26 9.48 20.54 3.89
N VAL A 27 9.40 19.20 3.90
CA VAL A 27 8.15 18.47 4.16
C VAL A 27 7.95 18.32 5.67
N GLN A 28 7.12 19.21 6.24
CA GLN A 28 6.81 19.23 7.67
C GLN A 28 5.64 18.31 8.07
N LEU A 29 4.82 17.91 7.12
CA LEU A 29 3.64 17.06 7.34
C LEU A 29 3.40 16.19 6.10
N VAL A 30 3.15 14.91 6.31
CA VAL A 30 2.72 13.97 5.28
C VAL A 30 1.38 13.40 5.70
N LEU A 31 0.34 13.73 4.95
CA LEU A 31 -0.98 13.12 5.11
C LEU A 31 -1.05 11.86 4.25
N MET A 32 -1.20 10.72 4.89
CA MET A 32 -1.20 9.42 4.23
C MET A 32 -2.62 8.90 4.11
N ASN A 33 -3.07 8.58 2.90
CA ASN A 33 -4.35 7.89 2.70
C ASN A 33 -4.21 6.39 3.00
N SER A 34 -3.87 6.08 4.25
CA SER A 34 -3.59 4.75 4.78
C SER A 34 -4.26 4.54 6.12
N HIS A 35 -4.36 3.29 6.56
CA HIS A 35 -4.80 2.95 7.91
C HIS A 35 -4.11 1.68 8.39
N PHE A 36 -3.59 1.70 9.62
CA PHE A 36 -2.88 0.59 10.24
C PHE A 36 -3.66 -0.73 10.32
N THR A 37 -4.99 -0.72 10.20
CA THR A 37 -5.80 -1.94 10.19
C THR A 37 -5.73 -2.70 8.86
N VAL A 38 -5.40 -2.00 7.78
CA VAL A 38 -5.28 -2.56 6.42
C VAL A 38 -3.82 -2.84 6.08
N ASN A 39 -2.95 -1.92 6.46
CA ASN A 39 -1.52 -2.02 6.18
C ASN A 39 -0.81 -2.87 7.24
N LYS A 40 0.37 -3.37 6.88
CA LYS A 40 1.28 -3.97 7.86
C LYS A 40 1.76 -2.89 8.84
N PRO A 41 2.07 -3.25 10.11
CA PRO A 41 2.65 -2.32 11.06
C PRO A 41 3.93 -1.69 10.50
N LEU A 42 3.98 -0.36 10.48
CA LEU A 42 5.12 0.41 9.98
C LEU A 42 5.52 1.48 11.01
N PRO A 43 6.81 1.73 11.24
CA PRO A 43 7.28 2.77 12.15
C PRO A 43 7.22 4.13 11.44
N TYR A 44 6.04 4.75 11.44
CA TYR A 44 5.87 6.09 10.90
C TYR A 44 6.55 7.14 11.77
N MET A 45 7.12 8.16 11.13
CA MET A 45 7.60 9.35 11.82
C MET A 45 6.42 10.17 12.33
N THR A 46 6.64 10.99 13.36
CA THR A 46 5.59 11.82 13.98
C THR A 46 4.93 12.82 13.03
N ASN A 47 5.59 13.19 11.93
CA ASN A 47 5.03 14.04 10.89
C ASN A 47 4.23 13.28 9.81
N MET A 48 4.12 11.95 9.90
CA MET A 48 3.38 11.13 8.95
C MET A 48 2.07 10.69 9.59
N ILE A 49 0.97 11.31 9.16
CA ILE A 49 -0.34 11.16 9.78
C ILE A 49 -1.26 10.38 8.85
N GLU A 50 -1.78 9.26 9.37
CA GLU A 50 -2.78 8.46 8.67
C GLU A 50 -4.13 9.18 8.64
N VAL A 51 -4.61 9.45 7.43
CA VAL A 51 -5.93 10.02 7.11
C VAL A 51 -6.67 9.15 6.10
N GLY A 52 -6.50 7.83 6.22
CA GLY A 52 -7.19 6.84 5.39
C GLY A 52 -8.70 7.09 5.32
N GLY A 53 -9.23 7.19 4.10
CA GLY A 53 -10.65 7.40 3.83
C GLY A 53 -11.05 8.87 3.76
N LEU A 54 -10.09 9.79 3.58
CA LEU A 54 -10.35 11.23 3.45
C LEU A 54 -11.34 11.58 2.32
N HIS A 55 -11.40 10.76 1.28
CA HIS A 55 -12.31 10.93 0.14
C HIS A 55 -13.72 10.38 0.39
N ILE A 56 -13.94 9.67 1.50
CA ILE A 56 -15.25 9.10 1.86
C ILE A 56 -16.05 10.20 2.57
N PRO A 57 -17.23 10.56 2.07
CA PRO A 57 -18.03 11.62 2.68
C PRO A 57 -18.61 11.18 4.03
N ASP A 58 -18.68 12.11 4.99
CA ASP A 58 -19.32 11.86 6.28
C ASP A 58 -20.85 11.68 6.15
N THR A 59 -21.45 12.28 5.11
CA THR A 59 -22.88 12.23 4.81
C THR A 59 -23.11 11.83 3.36
N LEU A 60 -23.98 10.85 3.14
CA LEU A 60 -24.31 10.36 1.80
C LEU A 60 -25.53 11.07 1.23
N ASN A 61 -25.51 11.23 -0.10
CA ASN A 61 -26.71 11.65 -0.82
C ASN A 61 -27.68 10.46 -0.95
N PRO A 62 -28.98 10.70 -1.16
CA PRO A 62 -29.89 9.62 -1.52
C PRO A 62 -29.52 9.03 -2.89
N LEU A 63 -29.67 7.71 -3.05
CA LEU A 63 -29.57 7.07 -4.36
C LEU A 63 -30.68 7.61 -5.29
N PRO A 64 -30.38 7.84 -6.58
CA PRO A 64 -31.41 8.17 -7.56
C PRO A 64 -32.52 7.10 -7.59
N ASP A 65 -33.78 7.52 -7.67
CA ASP A 65 -34.94 6.61 -7.52
C ASP A 65 -34.90 5.35 -8.40
N PRO A 66 -34.52 5.41 -9.70
CA PRO A 66 -34.44 4.20 -10.53
C PRO A 66 -33.41 3.19 -10.00
N LEU A 67 -32.23 3.67 -9.59
CA LEU A 67 -31.17 2.86 -9.04
C LEU A 67 -31.55 2.32 -7.65
N LYS A 68 -32.13 3.18 -6.80
CA LYS A 68 -32.59 2.81 -5.47
C LYS A 68 -33.61 1.67 -5.55
N ARG A 69 -34.66 1.83 -6.37
CA ARG A 69 -35.68 0.80 -6.58
C ARG A 69 -35.08 -0.50 -7.13
N PHE A 70 -34.15 -0.38 -8.09
CA PHE A 70 -33.45 -1.53 -8.64
C PHE A 70 -32.66 -2.31 -7.57
N MET A 71 -32.04 -1.61 -6.62
CA MET A 71 -31.27 -2.24 -5.54
C MET A 71 -32.16 -2.74 -4.39
N ASP A 72 -33.25 -2.05 -4.06
CA ASP A 72 -34.19 -2.42 -2.99
C ASP A 72 -34.93 -3.73 -3.31
N GLU A 73 -35.37 -3.91 -4.56
CA GLU A 73 -36.08 -5.11 -5.02
C GLU A 73 -35.15 -6.32 -5.25
N ALA A 74 -33.84 -6.18 -5.01
CA ALA A 74 -32.85 -7.23 -5.23
C ALA A 74 -32.87 -8.29 -4.11
N ALA A 75 -33.84 -9.21 -4.14
CA ALA A 75 -34.03 -10.23 -3.09
C ALA A 75 -32.80 -11.10 -2.81
N THR A 76 -32.01 -11.42 -3.83
CA THR A 76 -30.77 -12.21 -3.73
C THR A 76 -29.53 -11.36 -3.44
N GLY A 77 -29.67 -10.03 -3.42
CA GLY A 77 -28.58 -9.06 -3.28
C GLY A 77 -28.11 -8.49 -4.60
N VAL A 78 -27.13 -7.59 -4.50
CA VAL A 78 -26.54 -6.82 -5.61
C VAL A 78 -25.04 -7.08 -5.68
N ILE A 79 -24.54 -7.29 -6.90
CA ILE A 79 -23.11 -7.21 -7.21
C ILE A 79 -22.86 -5.85 -7.85
N TYR A 80 -21.94 -5.09 -7.28
CA TYR A 80 -21.48 -3.85 -7.89
C TYR A 80 -20.20 -4.11 -8.69
N PHE A 81 -20.18 -3.76 -9.98
CA PHE A 81 -19.04 -3.93 -10.87
C PHE A 81 -18.55 -2.56 -11.36
N CYS A 82 -17.31 -2.20 -11.03
CA CYS A 82 -16.68 -0.97 -11.48
C CYS A 82 -15.16 -1.12 -11.58
N MET A 83 -14.63 -0.95 -12.80
CA MET A 83 -13.19 -1.05 -13.09
C MET A 83 -12.48 0.32 -13.05
N GLY A 84 -13.12 1.33 -12.46
CA GLY A 84 -12.60 2.69 -12.39
C GLY A 84 -12.81 3.50 -13.68
N SER A 85 -12.08 4.60 -13.79
CA SER A 85 -12.08 5.48 -14.98
C SER A 85 -10.93 5.18 -15.94
N THR A 86 -9.86 4.56 -15.45
CA THR A 86 -8.66 4.25 -16.26
C THR A 86 -8.89 3.09 -17.22
N LEU A 87 -9.60 2.05 -16.77
CA LEU A 87 -10.01 0.97 -17.65
C LEU A 87 -11.41 1.24 -18.18
N LYS A 88 -11.52 1.53 -19.47
CA LYS A 88 -12.81 1.57 -20.15
C LYS A 88 -13.16 0.18 -20.63
N LEU A 89 -14.34 -0.31 -20.24
CA LEU A 89 -14.81 -1.63 -20.66
C LEU A 89 -14.95 -1.72 -22.18
N ASN A 90 -15.18 -0.60 -22.87
CA ASN A 90 -15.25 -0.51 -24.33
C ASN A 90 -13.91 -0.80 -25.02
N ASP A 91 -12.79 -0.56 -24.34
CA ASP A 91 -11.46 -0.77 -24.91
C ASP A 91 -10.99 -2.22 -24.74
N LEU A 92 -11.76 -3.05 -24.03
CA LEU A 92 -11.48 -4.47 -23.86
C LEU A 92 -11.77 -5.25 -25.14
N GLU A 93 -10.97 -6.30 -25.37
CA GLU A 93 -11.24 -7.32 -26.38
C GLU A 93 -12.63 -7.95 -26.17
N LEU A 94 -13.29 -8.32 -27.27
CA LEU A 94 -14.65 -8.86 -27.24
C LEU A 94 -14.75 -10.11 -26.36
N ASP A 95 -13.75 -10.99 -26.40
CA ASP A 95 -13.72 -12.22 -25.60
C ASP A 95 -13.69 -11.94 -24.10
N LYS A 96 -12.99 -10.88 -23.67
CA LYS A 96 -12.94 -10.45 -22.27
C LYS A 96 -14.28 -9.83 -21.85
N LYS A 97 -14.89 -8.98 -22.69
CA LYS A 97 -16.23 -8.43 -22.45
C LYS A 97 -17.27 -9.54 -22.28
N LEU A 98 -17.29 -10.51 -23.20
CA LEU A 98 -18.19 -11.65 -23.16
C LEU A 98 -17.95 -12.52 -21.92
N SER A 99 -16.70 -12.75 -21.55
CA SER A 99 -16.35 -13.48 -20.33
C SER A 99 -16.92 -12.82 -19.07
N ILE A 100 -16.76 -11.48 -18.95
CA ILE A 100 -17.31 -10.71 -17.83
C ILE A 100 -18.83 -10.80 -17.79
N ILE A 101 -19.48 -10.50 -18.92
CA ILE A 101 -20.94 -10.51 -19.03
C ILE A 101 -21.51 -11.90 -18.68
N ASN A 102 -20.96 -12.95 -19.27
CA ASN A 102 -21.45 -14.31 -19.06
C ASN A 102 -21.21 -14.80 -17.63
N ALA A 103 -20.10 -14.39 -17.00
CA ALA A 103 -19.86 -14.68 -15.58
C ALA A 103 -20.90 -13.99 -14.69
N LEU A 104 -21.19 -12.71 -14.93
CA LEU A 104 -22.19 -11.96 -14.17
C LEU A 104 -23.60 -12.51 -14.40
N LYS A 105 -23.93 -12.98 -15.60
CA LYS A 105 -25.19 -13.66 -15.93
C LYS A 105 -25.41 -14.92 -15.09
N LYS A 106 -24.36 -15.70 -14.78
CA LYS A 106 -24.45 -16.91 -13.95
C LYS A 106 -24.88 -16.65 -12.50
N SER A 107 -24.66 -15.45 -11.96
CA SER A 107 -25.12 -15.10 -10.60
C SER A 107 -26.66 -15.05 -10.52
N SER A 108 -27.27 -15.26 -9.36
CA SER A 108 -28.69 -14.99 -9.15
C SER A 108 -28.97 -13.54 -8.69
N MET A 109 -27.91 -12.76 -8.41
CA MET A 109 -27.97 -11.39 -7.88
C MET A 109 -28.20 -10.36 -8.98
N ARG A 110 -28.86 -9.23 -8.66
CA ARG A 110 -28.91 -8.08 -9.57
C ARG A 110 -27.51 -7.48 -9.73
N ILE A 111 -27.24 -6.92 -10.90
CA ILE A 111 -25.91 -6.39 -11.24
C ILE A 111 -26.03 -4.88 -11.47
N VAL A 112 -25.28 -4.10 -10.72
CA VAL A 112 -25.06 -2.67 -11.00
C VAL A 112 -23.67 -2.55 -11.62
N ILE A 113 -23.58 -2.08 -12.86
CA ILE A 113 -22.33 -2.04 -13.61
C ILE A 113 -22.05 -0.65 -14.17
N LYS A 114 -20.83 -0.15 -13.91
CA LYS A 114 -20.31 1.04 -14.58
C LYS A 114 -19.79 0.64 -15.97
N TRP A 115 -20.47 1.06 -17.03
CA TRP A 115 -20.06 0.83 -18.41
C TRP A 115 -20.40 2.06 -19.26
N ASP A 116 -19.43 2.51 -20.06
CA ASP A 116 -19.54 3.74 -20.86
C ASP A 116 -20.48 3.62 -22.08
N ASP A 117 -20.83 2.41 -22.53
CA ASP A 117 -21.71 2.16 -23.68
C ASP A 117 -22.84 1.18 -23.30
N GLU A 118 -23.98 1.78 -22.99
CA GLU A 118 -25.19 1.06 -22.62
C GLU A 118 -25.80 0.30 -23.80
N ALA A 119 -25.70 0.81 -25.03
CA ALA A 119 -26.27 0.18 -26.21
C ALA A 119 -25.58 -1.17 -26.48
N THR A 120 -24.25 -1.19 -26.46
CA THR A 120 -23.48 -2.44 -26.57
C THR A 120 -23.87 -3.43 -25.47
N LEU A 121 -24.03 -2.97 -24.22
CA LEU A 121 -24.42 -3.89 -23.15
C LEU A 121 -25.85 -4.41 -23.33
N ASN A 122 -26.79 -3.58 -23.78
CA ASN A 122 -28.18 -3.98 -24.04
C ASN A 122 -28.27 -4.98 -25.20
N GLU A 123 -27.48 -4.79 -26.26
CA GLU A 123 -27.36 -5.76 -27.36
C GLU A 123 -26.79 -7.10 -26.88
N LEU A 124 -25.76 -7.07 -26.03
CA LEU A 124 -25.14 -8.27 -25.46
C LEU A 124 -25.99 -8.90 -24.34
N THR A 125 -26.90 -8.14 -23.73
CA THR A 125 -27.68 -8.52 -22.54
C THR A 125 -29.11 -7.95 -22.53
N PRO A 126 -30.05 -8.53 -23.27
CA PRO A 126 -31.47 -8.16 -23.14
C PRO A 126 -32.04 -8.72 -21.82
N ASN A 127 -31.86 -8.05 -20.67
CA ASN A 127 -32.44 -8.49 -19.39
C ASN A 127 -32.54 -7.41 -18.28
N SER A 128 -33.66 -7.44 -17.55
CA SER A 128 -33.97 -6.70 -16.30
C SER A 128 -32.99 -6.86 -15.12
N LYS A 129 -31.97 -7.72 -15.24
CA LYS A 129 -31.01 -8.03 -14.15
C LYS A 129 -29.84 -7.04 -14.06
N PHE A 130 -29.60 -6.25 -15.10
CA PHE A 130 -28.49 -5.30 -15.15
C PHE A 130 -29.02 -3.87 -15.03
N TYR A 131 -28.39 -3.08 -14.17
CA TYR A 131 -28.47 -1.63 -14.15
C TYR A 131 -27.15 -1.09 -14.66
N VAL A 132 -27.20 -0.37 -15.77
CA VAL A 132 -26.03 0.09 -16.51
C VAL A 132 -25.99 1.60 -16.46
N SER A 133 -24.81 2.16 -16.18
CA SER A 133 -24.61 3.59 -16.35
C SER A 133 -23.13 3.91 -16.55
N ASN A 134 -22.85 4.99 -17.27
CA ASN A 134 -21.50 5.53 -17.41
C ASN A 134 -21.03 6.24 -16.13
N TRP A 135 -21.96 6.64 -15.25
CA TRP A 135 -21.70 7.30 -13.99
C TRP A 135 -22.57 6.71 -12.88
N LEU A 136 -21.96 6.39 -11.74
CA LEU A 136 -22.65 5.76 -10.61
C LEU A 136 -22.21 6.38 -9.28
N PRO A 137 -23.15 6.62 -8.34
CA PRO A 137 -22.84 7.13 -7.01
C PRO A 137 -22.24 6.00 -6.15
N GLN A 138 -20.93 5.78 -6.27
CA GLN A 138 -20.23 4.60 -5.74
C GLN A 138 -20.35 4.47 -4.21
N ASN A 139 -20.20 5.56 -3.46
CA ASN A 139 -20.30 5.55 -2.00
C ASN A 139 -21.71 5.12 -1.56
N GLU A 140 -22.74 5.70 -2.18
CA GLU A 140 -24.14 5.40 -1.92
C GLU A 140 -24.48 3.94 -2.28
N ILE A 141 -23.94 3.43 -3.40
CA ILE A 141 -24.10 2.02 -3.79
C ILE A 141 -23.44 1.11 -2.75
N LEU A 142 -22.18 1.35 -2.40
CA LEU A 142 -21.44 0.50 -1.46
C LEU A 142 -22.02 0.55 -0.04
N ALA A 143 -22.64 1.66 0.35
CA ALA A 143 -23.35 1.78 1.61
C ALA A 143 -24.70 1.04 1.65
N HIS A 144 -25.23 0.63 0.49
CA HIS A 144 -26.56 0.02 0.39
C HIS A 144 -26.57 -1.40 0.99
N PRO A 145 -27.56 -1.75 1.84
CA PRO A 145 -27.58 -3.02 2.59
C PRO A 145 -27.64 -4.28 1.73
N ASN A 146 -28.12 -4.16 0.48
CA ASN A 146 -28.22 -5.30 -0.44
C ASN A 146 -26.93 -5.60 -1.21
N VAL A 147 -25.87 -4.78 -1.14
CA VAL A 147 -24.61 -5.08 -1.82
C VAL A 147 -23.89 -6.25 -1.14
N ARG A 148 -23.52 -7.25 -1.93
CA ARG A 148 -22.90 -8.49 -1.45
C ARG A 148 -21.44 -8.64 -1.87
N ALA A 149 -21.05 -8.04 -2.99
CA ALA A 149 -19.69 -8.06 -3.46
C ALA A 149 -19.41 -6.84 -4.35
N TYR A 150 -18.17 -6.37 -4.29
CA TYR A 150 -17.63 -5.36 -5.18
C TYR A 150 -16.59 -5.97 -6.13
N VAL A 151 -16.87 -5.97 -7.43
CA VAL A 151 -15.94 -6.40 -8.47
C VAL A 151 -15.19 -5.17 -8.99
N THR A 152 -13.87 -5.16 -8.85
CA THR A 152 -13.06 -3.98 -9.16
C THR A 152 -11.65 -4.31 -9.61
N HIS A 153 -11.03 -3.37 -10.31
CA HIS A 153 -9.62 -3.39 -10.66
C HIS A 153 -8.66 -3.29 -9.45
N GLY A 154 -9.12 -2.92 -8.26
CA GLY A 154 -8.27 -2.86 -7.06
C GLY A 154 -7.55 -1.53 -6.82
N GLY A 155 -8.06 -0.43 -7.39
CA GLY A 155 -7.61 0.93 -7.03
C GLY A 155 -7.78 1.20 -5.53
N ILE A 156 -6.80 1.88 -4.93
CA ILE A 156 -6.75 2.04 -3.46
C ILE A 156 -7.95 2.83 -2.90
N LEU A 157 -8.44 3.85 -3.62
CA LEU A 157 -9.57 4.67 -3.16
C LEU A 157 -10.87 3.86 -3.11
N SER A 158 -11.21 3.16 -4.20
CA SER A 158 -12.46 2.40 -4.28
C SER A 158 -12.46 1.17 -3.38
N THR A 159 -11.31 0.53 -3.19
CA THR A 159 -11.19 -0.59 -2.25
C THR A 159 -11.22 -0.12 -0.80
N THR A 160 -10.72 1.08 -0.51
CA THR A 160 -10.91 1.72 0.81
C THR A 160 -12.37 1.99 1.11
N GLU A 161 -13.17 2.45 0.13
CA GLU A 161 -14.62 2.60 0.28
C GLU A 161 -15.30 1.26 0.57
N ALA A 162 -14.95 0.21 -0.17
CA ALA A 162 -15.49 -1.12 0.08
C ALA A 162 -15.16 -1.63 1.49
N ILE A 163 -13.93 -1.41 1.98
CA ILE A 163 -13.55 -1.74 3.36
C ILE A 163 -14.36 -0.91 4.36
N PHE A 164 -14.51 0.40 4.12
CA PHE A 164 -15.27 1.28 4.99
C PHE A 164 -16.71 0.81 5.17
N TYR A 165 -17.40 0.45 4.08
CA TYR A 165 -18.78 -0.06 4.12
C TYR A 165 -18.90 -1.56 4.43
N GLY A 166 -17.78 -2.28 4.56
CA GLY A 166 -17.80 -3.70 4.90
C GLY A 166 -18.28 -4.59 3.75
N ILE A 167 -17.86 -4.29 2.53
CA ILE A 167 -18.21 -5.02 1.31
C ILE A 167 -17.03 -5.89 0.85
N PRO A 168 -17.20 -7.22 0.73
CA PRO A 168 -16.16 -8.10 0.20
C PRO A 168 -15.79 -7.82 -1.26
N ILE A 169 -14.55 -8.12 -1.64
CA ILE A 169 -13.98 -7.70 -2.93
C ILE A 169 -13.68 -8.89 -3.86
N VAL A 170 -14.02 -8.76 -5.13
CA VAL A 170 -13.44 -9.56 -6.22
C VAL A 170 -12.51 -8.64 -7.00
N GLY A 171 -11.20 -8.86 -6.85
CA GLY A 171 -10.18 -8.02 -7.43
C GLY A 171 -9.69 -8.56 -8.78
N MET A 172 -9.73 -7.76 -9.82
CA MET A 172 -9.18 -8.07 -11.15
C MET A 172 -8.13 -7.03 -11.52
N PRO A 173 -6.92 -7.09 -10.92
CA PRO A 173 -5.91 -6.06 -11.08
C PRO A 173 -5.26 -6.10 -12.46
N ILE A 174 -5.03 -4.92 -13.02
CA ILE A 174 -4.43 -4.73 -14.35
C ILE A 174 -3.04 -4.11 -14.23
N PHE A 175 -2.91 -3.08 -13.39
CA PHE A 175 -1.65 -2.39 -13.14
C PHE A 175 -0.94 -2.89 -11.86
N THR A 176 0.32 -2.49 -11.68
CA THR A 176 1.21 -3.04 -10.64
C THR A 176 0.76 -2.72 -9.22
N ASP A 177 0.37 -1.48 -8.94
CA ASP A 177 -0.10 -1.05 -7.61
C ASP A 177 -1.39 -1.79 -7.21
N GLN A 178 -2.29 -1.99 -8.16
CA GLN A 178 -3.52 -2.75 -7.97
C GLN A 178 -3.27 -4.19 -7.54
N ARG A 179 -2.27 -4.86 -8.14
CA ARG A 179 -1.90 -6.24 -7.75
C ARG A 179 -1.45 -6.29 -6.28
N HIS A 180 -0.70 -5.30 -5.83
CA HIS A 180 -0.28 -5.21 -4.42
C HIS A 180 -1.47 -4.97 -3.49
N ASN A 181 -2.38 -4.08 -3.86
CA ASN A 181 -3.59 -3.79 -3.07
C ASN A 181 -4.45 -5.05 -2.92
N ILE A 182 -4.80 -5.71 -4.04
CA ILE A 182 -5.63 -6.92 -4.01
C ILE A 182 -4.96 -8.04 -3.23
N LYS A 183 -3.64 -8.23 -3.38
CA LYS A 183 -2.91 -9.21 -2.58
C LYS A 183 -3.06 -8.96 -1.08
N THR A 184 -2.95 -7.69 -0.65
CA THR A 184 -3.15 -7.31 0.76
C THR A 184 -4.56 -7.70 1.24
N PHE A 185 -5.58 -7.48 0.43
CA PHE A 185 -6.97 -7.83 0.76
C PHE A 185 -7.25 -9.35 0.74
N VAL A 186 -6.55 -10.10 -0.12
CA VAL A 186 -6.56 -11.56 -0.10
C VAL A 186 -5.92 -12.09 1.19
N ASP A 187 -4.77 -11.54 1.58
CA ASP A 187 -4.06 -11.93 2.81
C ASP A 187 -4.90 -11.59 4.07
N LEU A 188 -5.74 -10.55 4.02
CA LEU A 188 -6.74 -10.20 5.05
C LEU A 188 -8.01 -11.08 5.00
N GLY A 189 -8.16 -11.94 3.99
CA GLY A 189 -9.32 -12.82 3.85
C GLY A 189 -10.63 -12.09 3.50
N ILE A 190 -10.54 -10.93 2.85
CA ILE A 190 -11.71 -10.11 2.44
C ILE A 190 -11.88 -10.03 0.91
N ALA A 191 -10.92 -10.58 0.16
CA ALA A 191 -10.94 -10.54 -1.30
C ALA A 191 -10.57 -11.87 -1.96
N VAL A 192 -11.04 -12.05 -3.20
CA VAL A 192 -10.54 -13.06 -4.13
C VAL A 192 -9.96 -12.35 -5.35
N GLN A 193 -8.74 -12.74 -5.75
CA GLN A 193 -8.10 -12.22 -6.94
C GLN A 193 -8.46 -13.07 -8.17
N VAL A 194 -8.83 -12.40 -9.26
CA VAL A 194 -8.98 -12.96 -10.60
C VAL A 194 -7.85 -12.43 -11.46
N ASP A 195 -7.12 -13.33 -12.12
CA ASP A 195 -6.06 -12.98 -13.05
C ASP A 195 -6.70 -12.47 -14.36
N TYR A 196 -6.46 -11.20 -14.69
CA TYR A 196 -7.01 -10.56 -15.89
C TYR A 196 -6.56 -11.29 -17.17
N ASP A 197 -5.29 -11.74 -17.23
CA ASP A 197 -4.73 -12.38 -18.42
C ASP A 197 -5.42 -13.73 -18.67
N LYS A 198 -5.78 -14.43 -17.58
CA LYS A 198 -6.49 -15.72 -17.59
C LYS A 198 -8.01 -15.60 -17.37
N LEU A 199 -8.55 -14.39 -17.51
CA LEU A 199 -9.98 -14.14 -17.31
C LEU A 199 -10.80 -15.05 -18.24
N SER A 200 -11.74 -15.75 -17.61
CA SER A 200 -12.73 -16.64 -18.23
C SER A 200 -14.06 -16.46 -17.50
N VAL A 201 -15.12 -17.04 -18.07
CA VAL A 201 -16.45 -17.05 -17.44
C VAL A 201 -16.37 -17.71 -16.06
N GLU A 202 -15.70 -18.87 -15.99
CA GLU A 202 -15.58 -19.70 -14.79
C GLU A 202 -14.80 -18.99 -13.70
N SER A 203 -13.62 -18.45 -14.03
CA SER A 203 -12.74 -17.81 -13.05
C SER A 203 -13.41 -16.63 -12.33
N LEU A 204 -14.14 -15.79 -13.06
CA LEU A 204 -14.89 -14.69 -12.45
C LEU A 204 -16.14 -15.18 -11.71
N SER A 205 -16.89 -16.13 -12.28
CA SER A 205 -18.11 -16.65 -11.63
C SER A 205 -17.80 -17.38 -10.32
N ASP A 206 -16.70 -18.13 -10.28
CA ASP A 206 -16.26 -18.88 -9.10
C ASP A 206 -15.74 -17.92 -8.02
N ALA A 207 -15.02 -16.86 -8.40
CA ALA A 207 -14.59 -15.83 -7.47
C ALA A 207 -15.77 -15.12 -6.82
N ILE A 208 -16.77 -14.72 -7.61
CA ILE A 208 -18.01 -14.10 -7.11
C ILE A 208 -18.75 -15.06 -6.17
N LYS A 209 -18.93 -16.32 -6.58
CA LYS A 209 -19.60 -17.34 -5.77
C LYS A 209 -18.86 -17.61 -4.46
N ARG A 210 -17.53 -17.62 -4.48
CA ARG A 210 -16.71 -17.81 -3.28
C ARG A 210 -16.87 -16.65 -2.30
N VAL A 211 -16.72 -15.42 -2.78
CA VAL A 211 -16.84 -14.21 -1.94
C VAL A 211 -18.24 -14.03 -1.36
N THR A 212 -19.27 -14.40 -2.12
CA THR A 212 -20.67 -14.26 -1.67
C THR A 212 -21.20 -15.47 -0.90
N GLY A 213 -20.60 -16.65 -1.05
CA GLY A 213 -21.06 -17.90 -0.45
C GLY A 213 -20.34 -18.28 0.85
N ASP A 214 -19.07 -17.91 1.01
CA ASP A 214 -18.32 -18.17 2.25
C ASP A 214 -18.48 -17.00 3.24
N LYS A 215 -19.10 -17.30 4.39
CA LYS A 215 -19.38 -16.31 5.43
C LYS A 215 -18.12 -15.64 5.99
N LYS A 216 -16.95 -16.28 5.89
CA LYS A 216 -15.69 -15.70 6.36
C LYS A 216 -15.37 -14.36 5.70
N PHE A 217 -15.66 -14.20 4.40
CA PHE A 217 -15.37 -12.93 3.71
C PHE A 217 -16.17 -11.76 4.30
N ILE A 218 -17.48 -11.96 4.51
CA ILE A 218 -18.34 -10.91 5.07
C ILE A 218 -18.06 -10.68 6.55
N GLU A 219 -17.73 -11.72 7.32
CA GLU A 219 -17.33 -11.60 8.72
C GLU A 219 -16.02 -10.80 8.85
N ASN A 220 -14.98 -11.18 8.10
CA ASN A 220 -13.68 -10.52 8.10
C ASN A 220 -13.76 -9.06 7.68
N VAL A 221 -14.51 -8.74 6.61
CA VAL A 221 -14.59 -7.36 6.13
C VAL A 221 -15.42 -6.48 7.06
N LYS A 222 -16.45 -7.03 7.74
CA LYS A 222 -17.23 -6.30 8.74
C LYS A 222 -16.42 -6.04 10.00
N GLU A 223 -15.65 -7.02 10.46
CA GLU A 223 -14.69 -6.87 11.55
C GLU A 223 -13.66 -5.77 11.20
N LEU A 224 -13.09 -5.83 10.00
CA LEU A 224 -12.13 -4.84 9.51
C LEU A 224 -12.76 -3.44 9.39
N SER A 225 -13.98 -3.34 8.84
CA SER A 225 -14.74 -2.08 8.72
C SER A 225 -14.95 -1.42 10.08
N LYS A 226 -15.30 -2.20 11.11
CA LYS A 226 -15.46 -1.68 12.48
C LYS A 226 -14.15 -1.09 12.98
N ARG A 227 -13.05 -1.85 12.88
CA ARG A 227 -11.71 -1.39 13.30
C ARG A 227 -11.23 -0.19 12.49
N TYR A 228 -11.54 -0.15 11.20
CA TYR A 228 -11.17 0.94 10.31
C TYR A 228 -11.87 2.25 10.71
N ARG A 229 -13.15 2.17 11.05
CA ARG A 229 -13.96 3.34 11.44
C ARG A 229 -13.77 3.74 12.89
N ASP A 230 -13.25 2.85 13.73
CA ASP A 230 -12.94 3.11 15.13
C ASP A 230 -11.67 3.96 15.25
N ARG A 231 -11.88 5.27 15.37
CA ARG A 231 -10.82 6.27 15.49
C ARG A 231 -11.31 7.49 16.27
N PRO A 232 -10.41 8.23 16.96
CA PRO A 232 -10.82 9.38 17.77
C PRO A 232 -11.48 10.51 16.98
N MET A 233 -11.07 10.71 15.71
CA MET A 233 -11.52 11.79 14.85
C MET A 233 -11.71 11.28 13.41
N THR A 234 -12.65 11.88 12.67
CA THR A 234 -12.84 11.58 11.24
C THR A 234 -11.56 11.94 10.46
N PRO A 235 -11.27 11.27 9.32
CA PRO A 235 -10.07 11.55 8.54
C PRO A 235 -9.91 13.04 8.20
N VAL A 236 -11.02 13.72 7.85
CA VAL A 236 -11.05 15.16 7.54
C VAL A 236 -10.66 16.00 8.76
N LYS A 237 -11.25 15.72 9.93
CA LYS A 237 -10.93 16.45 11.16
C LYS A 237 -9.48 16.21 11.60
N THR A 238 -8.97 14.99 11.46
CA THR A 238 -7.56 14.67 11.72
C THR A 238 -6.64 15.47 10.80
N ALA A 239 -6.90 15.47 9.49
CA ALA A 239 -6.14 16.25 8.52
C ALA A 239 -6.14 17.75 8.87
N GLN A 240 -7.32 18.31 9.14
CA GLN A 240 -7.48 19.70 9.54
C GLN A 240 -6.64 20.04 10.78
N TYR A 241 -6.75 19.23 11.84
CA TYR A 241 -6.02 19.46 13.08
C TYR A 241 -4.51 19.54 12.85
N TRP A 242 -3.95 18.60 12.09
CA TRP A 242 -2.51 18.53 11.86
C TRP A 242 -1.99 19.61 10.92
N VAL A 243 -2.80 20.01 9.92
CA VAL A 243 -2.49 21.17 9.08
C VAL A 243 -2.44 22.44 9.95
N GLU A 244 -3.46 22.67 10.78
CA GLU A 244 -3.48 23.81 11.69
C GLU A 244 -2.34 23.75 12.71
N TYR A 245 -1.97 22.56 13.18
CA TYR A 245 -0.87 22.37 14.13
C TYR A 245 0.46 22.87 13.55
N VAL A 246 0.80 22.45 12.33
CA VAL A 246 2.03 22.89 11.64
C VAL A 246 1.97 24.38 11.29
N MET A 247 0.79 24.92 10.98
CA MET A 247 0.62 26.35 10.74
C MET A 247 0.79 27.20 12.02
N ARG A 248 0.30 26.73 13.17
CA ARG A 248 0.44 27.40 14.47
C ARG A 248 1.92 27.52 14.86
N TYR A 249 2.73 26.51 14.53
CA TYR A 249 4.10 26.41 14.98
C TYR A 249 5.05 26.27 13.78
N LYS A 250 5.55 27.39 13.26
CA LYS A 250 6.24 27.51 11.95
C LYS A 250 7.54 26.70 11.77
N LYS A 251 8.13 26.14 12.82
CA LYS A 251 9.31 25.25 12.78
C LYS A 251 9.01 23.95 13.52
N GLN A 252 8.98 22.84 12.78
CA GLN A 252 8.61 21.52 13.28
C GLN A 252 9.78 20.52 13.25
N ASP A 253 10.99 20.98 13.53
CA ASP A 253 12.20 20.15 13.48
C ASP A 253 12.12 18.93 14.42
N PHE A 254 11.33 19.03 15.50
CA PHE A 254 11.08 17.94 16.45
C PHE A 254 10.13 16.85 15.93
N MET A 255 9.34 17.13 14.87
CA MET A 255 8.45 16.12 14.27
C MET A 255 9.12 15.32 13.15
N ILE A 256 10.30 15.75 12.72
CA ILE A 256 11.05 15.19 11.61
C ILE A 256 12.28 14.49 12.20
N SER A 257 12.68 13.36 11.60
CA SER A 257 13.91 12.68 12.03
C SER A 257 15.13 13.54 11.71
N PRO A 258 16.06 13.78 12.66
CA PRO A 258 17.36 14.38 12.36
C PRO A 258 18.18 13.58 11.33
N ALA A 259 17.84 12.31 11.11
CA ALA A 259 18.45 11.49 10.06
C ALA A 259 18.25 12.10 8.66
N THR A 260 17.23 12.93 8.45
CA THR A 260 17.04 13.62 7.17
C THR A 260 18.14 14.63 6.88
N SER A 261 18.82 15.19 7.88
CA SER A 261 19.95 16.11 7.68
C SER A 261 21.33 15.45 7.61
N LEU A 262 21.45 14.15 7.89
CA LEU A 262 22.74 13.46 7.91
C LEU A 262 23.31 13.26 6.50
N ASN A 263 24.62 13.41 6.36
CA ASN A 263 25.32 12.97 5.16
C ASN A 263 25.50 11.44 5.16
N LEU A 264 25.97 10.86 4.05
CA LEU A 264 26.09 9.40 3.93
C LEU A 264 27.12 8.80 4.91
N VAL A 265 28.16 9.53 5.27
CA VAL A 265 29.19 9.07 6.22
C VAL A 265 28.57 8.93 7.61
N GLU A 266 27.88 9.97 8.07
CA GLU A 266 27.19 10.01 9.36
C GLU A 266 26.04 8.99 9.42
N TYR A 267 25.20 8.94 8.38
CA TYR A 267 24.04 8.05 8.35
C TYR A 267 24.44 6.57 8.47
N PHE A 268 25.52 6.17 7.79
CA PHE A 268 26.05 4.81 7.85
C PHE A 268 27.16 4.63 8.91
N ASN A 269 27.48 5.66 9.70
CA ASN A 269 28.54 5.65 10.72
C ASN A 269 29.90 5.13 10.22
N TRP A 270 30.29 5.47 8.98
CA TRP A 270 31.55 4.97 8.38
C TRP A 270 32.79 5.38 9.18
N ASP A 271 32.77 6.59 9.73
CA ASP A 271 33.80 7.14 10.61
C ASP A 271 33.96 6.31 11.90
N VAL A 272 32.85 5.88 12.50
CA VAL A 272 32.84 5.01 13.68
C VAL A 272 33.39 3.62 13.34
N TYR A 273 32.93 3.00 12.25
CA TYR A 273 33.43 1.70 11.80
C TYR A 273 34.93 1.75 11.48
N LEU A 274 35.38 2.82 10.82
CA LEU A 274 36.80 3.02 10.52
C LEU A 274 37.63 3.20 11.78
N THR A 275 37.12 3.92 12.78
CA THR A 275 37.78 4.09 14.09
C THR A 275 37.96 2.74 14.79
N PHE A 276 36.91 1.92 14.85
CA PHE A 276 37.02 0.56 15.42
C PHE A 276 37.99 -0.33 14.65
N LEU A 277 38.00 -0.24 13.30
CA LEU A 277 38.94 -0.98 12.47
C LEU A 277 40.39 -0.58 12.75
N VAL A 278 40.69 0.72 12.86
CA VAL A 278 42.03 1.22 13.18
C VAL A 278 42.47 0.77 14.57
N LEU A 279 41.60 0.86 15.58
CA LEU A 279 41.91 0.39 16.94
C LEU A 279 42.17 -1.13 16.96
N PHE A 280 41.39 -1.90 16.22
CA PHE A 280 41.57 -3.35 16.09
C PHE A 280 42.92 -3.69 15.43
N LEU A 281 43.24 -3.07 14.29
CA LEU A 281 44.51 -3.29 13.58
C LEU A 281 45.73 -2.85 14.42
N PHE A 282 45.62 -1.73 15.13
CA PHE A 282 46.64 -1.26 16.05
C PHE A 282 46.85 -2.26 17.21
N GLY A 283 45.77 -2.72 17.83
CA GLY A 283 45.84 -3.76 18.87
C GLY A 283 46.46 -5.06 18.36
N ALA A 284 46.08 -5.52 17.17
CA ALA A 284 46.66 -6.71 16.54
C ALA A 284 48.17 -6.53 16.27
N TYR A 285 48.57 -5.35 15.78
CA TYR A 285 49.98 -5.02 15.55
C TYR A 285 50.79 -4.99 16.85
N CYS A 286 50.26 -4.39 17.92
CA CYS A 286 50.89 -4.38 19.24
C CYS A 286 51.06 -5.81 19.78
N ASN A 287 50.02 -6.64 19.69
CA ASN A 287 50.08 -8.06 20.08
C ASN A 287 51.13 -8.82 19.26
N TRP A 288 51.18 -8.62 17.94
CA TRP A 288 52.19 -9.23 17.08
C TRP A 288 53.62 -8.79 17.46
N LYS A 289 53.83 -7.51 17.77
CA LYS A 289 55.13 -7.00 18.24
C LYS A 289 55.54 -7.59 19.58
N ILE A 290 54.61 -7.67 20.54
CA ILE A 290 54.84 -8.30 21.85
C ILE A 290 55.19 -9.77 21.66
N PHE A 291 54.42 -10.51 20.86
CA PHE A 291 54.68 -11.91 20.54
C PHE A 291 56.08 -12.10 19.93
N LYS A 292 56.43 -11.29 18.91
CA LYS A 292 57.75 -11.34 18.27
C LYS A 292 58.89 -11.03 19.25
N TRP A 293 58.70 -10.04 20.13
CA TRP A 293 59.67 -9.71 21.17
C TRP A 293 59.84 -10.85 22.18
N SER A 294 58.73 -11.43 22.66
CA SER A 294 58.73 -12.58 23.57
C SER A 294 59.44 -13.79 22.96
N VAL A 295 59.15 -14.12 21.69
CA VAL A 295 59.83 -15.20 20.97
C VAL A 295 61.33 -14.91 20.83
N LYS A 296 61.73 -13.68 20.45
CA LYS A 296 63.16 -13.32 20.35
C LYS A 296 63.88 -13.44 21.70
N LYS A 297 63.23 -13.05 22.80
CA LYS A 297 63.80 -13.15 24.16
C LYS A 297 63.96 -14.60 24.61
N VAL A 298 62.96 -15.45 24.35
CA VAL A 298 63.01 -16.88 24.68
C VAL A 298 64.05 -17.60 23.81
N CYS A 299 64.02 -17.43 22.49
CA CYS A 299 64.98 -18.08 21.58
C CYS A 299 66.41 -17.54 21.73
N GLY A 300 66.60 -16.26 22.04
CA GLY A 300 67.91 -15.67 22.33
C GLY A 300 68.53 -16.21 23.63
N ASN A 301 67.72 -16.47 24.65
CA ASN A 301 68.18 -17.12 25.87
C ASN A 301 68.56 -18.59 25.64
N ILE A 302 67.85 -19.31 24.76
CA ILE A 302 68.17 -20.72 24.44
C ILE A 302 69.56 -20.87 23.79
N GLN A 303 69.95 -19.94 22.91
CA GLN A 303 71.29 -19.94 22.32
C GLN A 303 72.40 -19.70 23.36
N ILE A 304 72.17 -18.83 24.34
CA ILE A 304 73.16 -18.51 25.38
C ILE A 304 73.37 -19.70 26.33
N THR A 305 72.31 -20.41 26.72
CA THR A 305 72.44 -21.63 27.53
C THR A 305 73.15 -22.77 26.79
N SER A 306 72.90 -22.96 25.49
CA SER A 306 73.60 -24.03 24.74
C SER A 306 75.09 -23.76 24.51
N ILE A 307 75.51 -22.49 24.51
CA ILE A 307 76.92 -22.11 24.36
C ILE A 307 77.66 -22.21 25.70
N GLN A 308 76.99 -21.94 26.83
CA GLN A 308 77.55 -22.14 28.16
C GLN A 308 77.77 -23.63 28.49
N ASP A 309 76.84 -24.50 28.10
CA ASP A 309 77.00 -25.95 28.33
C ASP A 309 78.16 -26.56 27.50
N HIS A 310 78.49 -25.97 26.35
CA HIS A 310 79.62 -26.43 25.54
C HIS A 310 80.99 -25.90 25.98
N LEU A 311 81.04 -24.83 26.78
CA LEU A 311 82.28 -24.25 27.32
C LEU A 311 82.67 -24.80 28.70
N ILE A 312 81.82 -25.61 29.33
CA ILE A 312 82.10 -26.25 30.64
C ILE A 312 82.73 -27.66 30.47
N HIS A 313 82.88 -28.16 29.23
CA HIS A 313 83.41 -29.49 28.93
C HIS A 313 84.72 -29.53 28.09
N ILE A 314 85.53 -28.46 28.12
CA ILE A 314 86.91 -28.46 27.59
C ILE A 314 87.84 -27.98 28.71
#